data_AF-L9JEM1-F1
#
_entry.id   AF-L9JEM1-F1
#
_cell.length_a   1.000
_cell.length_b   1.000
_cell.length_c   1.000
_cell.angle_alpha   90.00
_cell.angle_beta   90.00
_cell.angle_gamma   90.00
#
_symmetry.space_group_name_H-M   'P 1'
#
loop_
_entity.id
_entity.type
_entity.pdbx_description
1 polymer ?
#
loop_
_entity_poly.entity_id
_entity_poly.type
_entity_poly.pdbx_seq_one_letter_code
_entity_poly.pdbx_strand_id
1 'polypeptide(L)' 'MSVLRSAETMQSALAAMQQFYGINMTGKVDRNTIDWMKKPRCGVPDQTRGSSKFNIRRKRYALTGQKWQHKHITYRYN' A
#
# COMPACT_ATOMS: atom_id res chain seq x y z
N MET A 1 -12.52 19.31 -7.22
CA MET A 1 -12.43 19.87 -5.85
C MET A 1 -11.34 19.14 -5.08
N SER A 2 -10.12 19.66 -5.07
CA SER A 2 -9.02 19.09 -4.27
C SER A 2 -9.23 19.42 -2.80
N VAL A 3 -9.42 18.42 -1.96
CA VAL A 3 -9.48 18.62 -0.50
C VAL A 3 -8.08 18.97 -0.02
N LEU A 4 -7.89 20.15 0.59
CA LEU A 4 -6.62 20.54 1.19
C LEU A 4 -6.28 19.53 2.30
N ARG A 5 -5.14 18.84 2.19
CA ARG A 5 -4.66 17.91 3.22
C ARG A 5 -3.75 18.66 4.18
N SER A 6 -3.88 18.42 5.48
CA SER A 6 -3.00 19.05 6.47
C SER A 6 -1.56 18.54 6.28
N ALA A 7 -0.57 19.37 6.65
CA ALA A 7 0.84 18.97 6.59
C ALA A 7 1.10 17.69 7.40
N GLU A 8 0.44 17.54 8.55
CA GLU A 8 0.51 16.36 9.41
C GLU A 8 -0.03 15.10 8.71
N THR A 9 -1.15 15.21 7.98
CA THR A 9 -1.69 14.07 7.22
C THR A 9 -0.76 13.64 6.09
N MET A 10 -0.07 14.59 5.45
CA MET A 10 0.92 14.28 4.42
C MET A 10 2.18 13.63 5.01
N GLN A 11 2.68 14.15 6.14
CA GLN A 11 3.86 13.62 6.81
C GLN A 11 3.65 12.19 7.31
N SER A 12 2.49 11.92 7.91
CA SER A 12 2.10 10.57 8.35
C SER A 12 1.93 9.60 7.18
N ALA A 13 1.34 10.04 6.06
CA ALA A 13 1.23 9.21 4.86
C ALA A 13 2.60 8.87 4.25
N LEU A 14 3.53 9.84 4.22
CA LEU A 14 4.90 9.62 3.76
C LEU A 14 5.65 8.63 4.65
N ALA A 15 5.54 8.78 5.97
CA ALA A 15 6.15 7.85 6.92
C ALA A 15 5.61 6.41 6.72
N ALA A 16 4.30 6.27 6.52
CA ALA A 16 3.68 4.96 6.25
C ALA A 16 4.16 4.33 4.94
N MET A 17 4.33 5.13 3.88
CA MET A 17 4.92 4.66 2.62
C MET A 17 6.38 4.21 2.83
N GLN A 18 7.20 5.05 3.46
CA GLN A 18 8.61 4.74 3.73
C GLN A 18 8.77 3.44 4.52
N GLN A 19 7.94 3.25 5.54
CA GLN A 19 7.90 2.01 6.32
C GLN A 19 7.52 0.80 5.47
N PHE A 20 6.53 0.93 4.58
CA PHE A 20 6.09 -0.16 3.70
C PHE A 20 7.19 -0.60 2.72
N TYR A 21 7.91 0.36 2.15
CA TYR A 21 9.02 0.10 1.23
C TYR A 21 10.34 -0.26 1.93
N GLY A 22 10.38 -0.24 3.26
CA GLY A 22 11.58 -0.57 4.04
C GLY A 22 12.71 0.45 3.89
N ILE A 23 12.37 1.71 3.60
CA ILE A 23 13.32 2.82 3.53
C ILE A 23 13.25 3.68 4.80
N ASN A 24 14.21 4.59 4.96
CA ASN A 24 14.28 5.45 6.13
C ASN A 24 12.98 6.24 6.33
N MET A 25 12.36 6.08 7.50
CA MET A 25 11.08 6.70 7.85
C MET A 25 11.29 8.13 8.34
N THR A 26 11.50 9.06 7.41
CA THR A 26 11.71 10.49 7.69
C THR A 26 10.41 11.30 7.76
N GLY A 27 9.32 10.79 7.18
CA GLY A 27 8.07 11.52 6.98
C GLY A 27 8.19 12.68 5.98
N LYS A 28 9.32 12.81 5.30
CA LYS A 28 9.62 13.91 4.38
C LYS A 28 9.86 13.38 2.98
N VAL A 29 9.60 14.23 1.98
CA VAL A 29 9.93 13.94 0.58
C VAL A 29 11.40 14.23 0.34
N ASP A 30 12.27 13.30 0.75
CA ASP A 30 13.70 13.36 0.46
C ASP A 30 14.04 12.72 -0.89
N ARG A 31 15.31 12.88 -1.33
CA ARG A 31 15.77 12.38 -2.65
C ARG A 31 15.56 10.87 -2.80
N ASN A 32 15.89 10.10 -1.76
CA ASN A 32 15.68 8.66 -1.76
C ASN A 32 14.19 8.31 -1.90
N THR A 33 13.31 8.99 -1.15
CA THR A 33 11.85 8.81 -1.25
C THR A 33 11.35 9.10 -2.66
N ILE A 34 11.83 10.17 -3.30
CA ILE A 34 11.48 10.50 -4.70
C ILE A 34 11.94 9.41 -5.67
N ASP A 35 13.18 8.92 -5.51
CA ASP A 35 13.73 7.87 -6.37
C ASP A 35 12.92 6.57 -6.26
N TRP A 36 12.42 6.25 -5.05
CA TRP A 36 11.50 5.13 -4.84
C TRP A 36 10.12 5.37 -5.45
N MET A 37 9.55 6.57 -5.29
CA MET A 37 8.23 6.91 -5.85
C MET A 37 8.20 6.89 -7.38
N LYS A 38 9.33 7.15 -8.05
CA LYS A 38 9.45 7.15 -9.52
C LYS A 38 9.59 5.75 -10.13
N LYS A 39 9.88 4.72 -9.35
CA LYS A 39 10.02 3.36 -9.87
C LYS A 39 8.67 2.85 -10.42
N PRO A 40 8.67 2.14 -11.56
CA PRO A 40 7.45 1.52 -12.09
C PRO A 40 6.88 0.55 -11.04
N ARG A 41 5.55 0.56 -10.88
CA ARG A 41 4.85 -0.15 -9.81
C ARG A 41 3.50 -0.67 -10.27
N CYS A 42 2.96 -1.61 -9.50
CA CYS A 42 1.59 -2.08 -9.66
C CYS A 42 0.59 -0.96 -9.30
N GLY A 43 -0.58 -0.96 -9.96
CA GLY A 43 -1.69 -0.05 -9.65
C GLY A 43 -2.54 -0.46 -8.44
N VAL A 44 -2.27 -1.63 -7.84
CA VAL A 44 -2.96 -2.09 -6.63
C VAL A 44 -2.47 -1.29 -5.41
N PRO A 45 -3.35 -0.71 -4.59
CA PRO A 45 -2.95 0.06 -3.41
C PRO A 45 -2.19 -0.76 -2.36
N ASP A 46 -1.15 -0.16 -1.75
CA ASP A 46 -0.28 -0.81 -0.75
C ASP A 46 -1.00 -1.09 0.57
N GLN A 47 -1.93 -0.22 0.97
CA GLN A 47 -2.78 -0.40 2.16
C GLN A 47 -4.22 -0.69 1.74
N THR A 48 -4.68 -1.90 2.02
CA THR A 48 -6.08 -2.28 1.85
C THR A 48 -6.91 -1.78 3.03
N ARG A 49 -8.03 -1.11 2.75
CA ARG A 49 -9.02 -0.74 3.79
C ARG A 49 -9.49 -2.01 4.51
N GLY A 50 -9.19 -2.13 5.80
CA GLY A 50 -9.62 -3.26 6.63
C GLY A 50 -8.53 -4.24 7.07
N SER A 51 -7.25 -3.99 6.77
CA SER A 51 -6.16 -4.72 7.46
C SER A 51 -6.21 -4.33 8.95
N SER A 52 -6.76 -5.23 9.76
CA SER A 52 -7.00 -4.97 11.17
C SER A 52 -5.70 -4.62 11.90
N LYS A 53 -5.75 -3.59 12.77
CA LYS A 53 -4.65 -3.17 13.65
C LYS A 53 -4.34 -4.17 14.78
N PHE A 54 -5.03 -5.31 14.80
CA PHE A 54 -4.90 -6.31 15.84
C PHE A 54 -3.76 -7.29 15.50
N ASN A 55 -3.06 -7.77 16.52
CA ASN A 55 -2.02 -8.81 16.46
C ASN A 55 -2.58 -10.19 16.02
N ILE A 56 -3.39 -10.23 14.97
CA ILE A 56 -3.88 -11.44 14.34
C ILE A 56 -2.84 -11.83 13.31
N ARG A 57 -2.31 -13.06 13.43
CA ARG A 57 -1.37 -13.66 12.48
C ARG A 57 -1.83 -13.35 11.05
N ARG A 58 -1.04 -12.58 10.29
CA ARG A 58 -1.36 -12.25 8.90
C ARG A 58 -1.58 -13.54 8.13
N LYS A 59 -2.74 -13.66 7.49
CA LYS A 59 -3.05 -14.79 6.60
C LYS A 59 -2.06 -14.75 5.43
N ARG A 60 -1.53 -15.91 5.03
CA ARG A 60 -0.61 -16.07 3.89
C ARG A 60 -1.32 -15.95 2.52
N TYR A 61 -2.51 -15.37 2.46
CA TYR A 61 -3.37 -15.29 1.27
C TYR A 61 -4.08 -13.95 1.19
N ALA A 62 -4.78 -13.72 0.07
CA ALA A 62 -5.35 -12.45 -0.36
C ALA A 62 -5.95 -11.61 0.78
N LEU A 63 -5.28 -10.48 1.07
CA LEU A 63 -5.66 -9.52 2.10
C LEU A 63 -6.81 -8.61 1.67
N THR A 64 -7.06 -8.50 0.36
CA THR A 64 -8.17 -7.73 -0.22
C THR A 64 -9.55 -8.33 0.02
N GLY A 65 -9.63 -9.52 0.65
CA GLY A 65 -10.89 -10.23 0.90
C GLY A 65 -11.47 -10.94 -0.33
N GLN A 66 -10.90 -10.73 -1.51
CA GLN A 66 -11.29 -11.42 -2.73
C GLN A 66 -10.52 -12.75 -2.85
N LYS A 67 -11.16 -13.83 -2.41
CA LYS A 67 -10.65 -15.19 -2.53
C LYS A 67 -11.53 -15.98 -3.51
N TRP A 68 -10.90 -16.73 -4.40
CA TRP A 68 -11.60 -17.72 -5.22
C TRP A 68 -12.25 -18.80 -4.35
N GLN A 69 -13.56 -19.00 -4.52
CA GLN A 69 -14.30 -20.04 -3.78
C GLN A 69 -14.07 -21.44 -4.37
N HIS A 70 -13.79 -21.50 -5.67
CA HIS A 70 -13.41 -22.72 -6.39
C HIS A 70 -11.89 -22.82 -6.58
N LYS A 71 -11.39 -24.03 -6.80
CA LYS A 71 -9.96 -24.31 -7.03
C LYS A 71 -9.55 -24.28 -8.50
N HIS A 72 -10.48 -24.57 -9.41
CA HIS A 72 -10.21 -24.56 -10.84
C HIS A 72 -10.46 -23.16 -11.38
N ILE A 73 -9.39 -22.48 -11.79
CA ILE A 73 -9.42 -21.09 -12.25
C ILE A 73 -9.14 -21.08 -13.75
N THR A 74 -10.01 -20.43 -14.52
CA THR A 74 -9.84 -20.23 -15.96
C THR A 74 -9.58 -18.74 -16.25
N TYR A 75 -8.91 -18.44 -17.35
CA TYR A 75 -8.65 -17.06 -17.79
C TYR A 75 -8.82 -16.97 -19.30
N ARG A 76 -9.04 -15.74 -19.79
CA ARG A 76 -9.05 -15.42 -21.22
C ARG A 76 -8.36 -14.06 -21.43
N TYR A 77 -7.66 -13.93 -22.55
CA TYR A 77 -7.27 -12.63 -23.08
C TYR A 77 -8.36 -12.15 -24.04
N ASN A 78 -8.42 -10.84 -24.28
CA ASN A 78 -9.23 -10.27 -25.36
C ASN A 78 -8.49 -10.40 -26.69
#